data_AF-A0A426Z6X7-F1
#
_entry.id   AF-A0A426Z6X7-F1
#
_cell.length_a   1.000
_cell.length_b   1.000
_cell.length_c   1.000
_cell.angle_alpha   90.00
_cell.angle_beta   90.00
_cell.angle_gamma   90.00
#
_symmetry.space_group_name_H-M   'P 1'
#
loop_
_entity.id
_entity.type
_entity.pdbx_description
1 polymer ?
#
loop_
_entity_poly.entity_id
_entity_poly.type
_entity_poly.pdbx_seq_one_letter_code
_entity_poly.pdbx_strand_id
1 'polypeptide(L)'
;MLVTILVLLNDLSSKLFKQKLGEGVKGVYISVDVDCLDPAFAPGVSHIEPGGLSFRDVLNILHNLQADVVAADVVEFNPQRDTVDGMTAMVAAKLWDPHVVVETQTDERQFRRSIIYRRK
;
A
#
# COMPACT_ATOMS: atom_id res chain seq x y z
N MET A 1 -17.99 3.62 -12.34
CA MET A 1 -17.20 4.78 -11.89
C MET A 1 -16.29 4.29 -10.77
N LEU A 2 -15.29 3.49 -11.10
CA LEU A 2 -14.34 2.89 -10.17
C LEU A 2 -13.07 3.73 -10.27
N VAL A 3 -12.85 4.56 -9.26
CA VAL A 3 -11.64 5.36 -9.12
C VAL A 3 -10.54 4.42 -8.64
N THR A 4 -9.76 3.89 -9.57
CA THR A 4 -8.45 3.32 -9.28
C THR A 4 -7.57 4.48 -8.83
N ILE A 5 -7.36 4.68 -7.53
CA ILE A 5 -6.20 5.45 -7.08
C ILE A 5 -5.00 4.53 -7.26
N LEU A 6 -4.60 4.46 -8.52
CA LEU A 6 -3.29 4.06 -8.96
C LEU A 6 -2.37 5.20 -8.50
N VAL A 7 -1.89 5.15 -7.26
CA VAL A 7 -0.65 5.87 -6.97
C VAL A 7 0.42 5.06 -7.71
N LEU A 8 0.64 5.39 -8.98
CA LEU A 8 1.85 5.04 -9.71
C LEU A 8 3.02 5.63 -8.90
N LEU A 9 3.56 4.84 -7.99
CA LEU A 9 4.80 5.17 -7.27
C LEU A 9 6.04 4.88 -8.11
N ASN A 10 5.89 4.53 -9.39
CA ASN A 10 7.03 4.24 -10.27
C ASN A 10 7.52 5.47 -11.06
N ASP A 11 6.98 6.70 -10.85
CA ASP A 11 7.53 7.88 -11.57
C ASP A 11 7.42 9.27 -10.90
N LEU A 12 7.15 9.39 -9.60
CA LEU A 12 7.02 10.72 -8.96
C LEU A 12 7.54 10.78 -7.51
N SER A 13 8.80 10.42 -7.32
CA SER A 13 9.50 10.44 -6.01
C SER A 13 9.62 11.83 -5.32
N SER A 14 9.02 12.91 -5.83
CA SER A 14 9.09 14.24 -5.18
C SER A 14 7.81 15.08 -5.18
N LYS A 15 6.81 14.76 -6.02
CA LYS A 15 5.58 15.57 -6.12
C LYS A 15 4.42 15.04 -5.27
N LEU A 16 4.39 13.73 -5.00
CA LEU A 16 3.33 13.08 -4.23
C LEU A 16 3.30 13.49 -2.76
N PHE A 17 4.47 13.72 -2.15
CA PHE A 17 4.58 14.16 -0.75
C PHE A 17 3.90 15.51 -0.45
N LYS A 18 3.55 16.31 -1.47
CA LYS A 18 2.92 17.63 -1.29
C LYS A 18 1.45 17.67 -1.70
N GLN A 19 0.89 16.57 -2.20
CA GLN A 19 -0.49 16.54 -2.67
C GLN A 19 -1.44 16.04 -1.56
N LYS A 20 -2.56 16.75 -1.38
CA LYS A 20 -3.65 16.30 -0.53
C LYS A 20 -4.43 15.19 -1.24
N LEU A 21 -3.97 13.95 -1.09
CA LEU A 21 -4.66 12.80 -1.65
C LEU A 21 -6.02 12.63 -0.94
N GLY A 22 -7.07 12.41 -1.72
CA GLY A 22 -8.41 12.18 -1.18
C GLY A 22 -9.22 13.44 -0.82
N GLU A 23 -8.68 14.65 -1.01
CA GLU A 23 -9.44 15.88 -0.70
C GLU A 23 -10.72 15.96 -1.54
N GLY A 24 -11.88 16.09 -0.87
CA GLY A 24 -13.19 16.24 -1.50
C GLY A 24 -13.84 14.93 -1.98
N VAL A 25 -13.25 13.76 -1.73
CA VAL A 25 -13.90 12.46 -2.01
C VAL A 25 -14.39 11.80 -0.73
N LYS A 26 -15.54 11.11 -0.82
CA LYS A 26 -16.19 10.45 0.32
C LYS A 26 -15.44 9.20 0.77
N GLY A 27 -14.70 8.54 -0.11
CA GLY A 27 -13.88 7.39 0.25
C GLY A 27 -13.05 6.86 -0.90
N VAL A 28 -12.02 6.08 -0.57
CA VAL A 28 -10.99 5.63 -1.50
C VAL A 28 -10.70 4.14 -1.36
N TYR A 29 -10.39 3.52 -2.49
CA TYR A 29 -9.81 2.18 -2.56
C TYR A 29 -8.29 2.31 -2.60
N ILE A 30 -7.58 1.56 -1.76
CA ILE A 30 -6.11 1.56 -1.72
C ILE A 30 -5.57 0.24 -2.25
N SER A 31 -4.73 0.30 -3.28
CA SER A 31 -3.93 -0.86 -3.71
C SER A 31 -2.48 -0.58 -3.43
N VAL A 32 -1.83 -1.41 -2.63
CA VAL A 32 -0.39 -1.30 -2.36
C VAL A 32 0.33 -2.42 -3.10
N ASP A 33 1.06 -2.04 -4.13
CA ASP A 33 2.02 -2.92 -4.78
C ASP A 33 3.28 -3.03 -3.91
N VAL A 34 3.65 -4.22 -3.41
CA VAL A 34 4.89 -4.33 -2.60
C VAL A 34 6.15 -4.10 -3.43
N ASP A 35 6.08 -4.16 -4.77
CA ASP A 35 7.24 -3.87 -5.63
C ASP A 35 7.60 -2.38 -5.71
N CYS A 36 6.74 -1.47 -5.20
CA CYS A 36 7.08 -0.05 -5.07
C CYS A 36 8.11 0.25 -3.98
N LEU A 37 8.32 -0.69 -3.06
CA LEU A 37 9.31 -0.57 -2.00
C LEU A 37 10.71 -0.89 -2.53
N ASP A 38 11.71 -0.22 -1.98
CA ASP A 38 13.09 -0.58 -2.30
C ASP A 38 13.32 -2.08 -1.99
N PRO A 39 14.03 -2.83 -2.85
CA PRO A 39 14.30 -4.25 -2.65
C PRO A 39 15.01 -4.56 -1.33
N ALA A 40 15.65 -3.58 -0.70
CA ALA A 40 16.18 -3.70 0.66
C ALA A 40 15.10 -3.93 1.73
N PHE A 41 13.83 -3.59 1.44
CA PHE A 41 12.68 -3.80 2.32
C PHE A 41 11.73 -4.89 1.84
N ALA A 42 11.61 -5.09 0.52
CA ALA A 42 10.67 -6.04 -0.08
C ALA A 42 11.31 -6.84 -1.25
N PRO A 43 12.28 -7.73 -0.98
CA PRO A 43 12.95 -8.49 -2.04
C PRO A 43 12.04 -9.56 -2.70
N GLY A 44 10.99 -9.98 -2.01
CA GLY A 44 10.05 -11.04 -2.38
C GLY A 44 9.00 -10.58 -3.37
N VAL A 45 9.43 -10.04 -4.51
CA VAL A 45 8.59 -9.55 -5.60
C VAL A 45 9.09 -10.09 -6.95
N SER A 46 8.22 -10.07 -7.96
CA SER A 46 8.56 -10.61 -9.29
C SER A 46 9.45 -9.65 -10.10
N HIS A 47 9.26 -8.35 -9.95
CA HIS A 47 10.03 -7.31 -10.63
C HIS A 47 10.73 -6.45 -9.58
N ILE A 48 12.05 -6.38 -9.67
CA ILE A 48 12.88 -5.65 -8.70
C ILE A 48 13.23 -4.30 -9.33
N GLU A 49 12.84 -3.22 -8.66
CA GLU A 49 13.14 -1.84 -9.07
C GLU A 49 14.00 -1.15 -8.00
N PRO A 50 15.31 -0.95 -8.23
CA PRO A 50 16.18 -0.26 -7.27
C PRO A 50 15.80 1.21 -7.08
N GLY A 51 15.96 1.74 -5.87
CA GLY A 51 15.61 3.14 -5.57
C GLY A 51 14.12 3.36 -5.31
N GLY A 52 13.42 2.29 -4.91
CA GLY A 52 12.04 2.34 -4.49
C GLY A 52 11.83 3.07 -3.16
N LEU A 53 10.60 3.11 -2.70
CA LEU A 53 10.22 3.79 -1.47
C LEU A 53 10.73 3.04 -0.24
N SER A 54 11.01 3.78 0.83
CA SER A 54 11.12 3.15 2.14
C SER A 54 9.73 2.79 2.67
N PHE A 55 9.67 1.84 3.60
CA PHE A 55 8.43 1.51 4.29
C PHE A 55 7.79 2.75 4.96
N ARG A 56 8.61 3.66 5.49
CA ARG A 56 8.12 4.90 6.13
C ARG A 56 7.50 5.86 5.13
N ASP A 57 7.99 5.90 3.89
CA ASP A 57 7.43 6.75 2.85
C ASP A 57 6.00 6.33 2.52
N VAL A 58 5.78 5.01 2.38
CA VAL A 58 4.44 4.44 2.17
C VAL A 58 3.52 4.76 3.35
N LEU A 59 3.98 4.55 4.59
CA LEU A 59 3.18 4.92 5.78
C LEU A 59 2.81 6.41 5.80
N ASN A 60 3.75 7.29 5.48
CA ASN A 60 3.50 8.73 5.43
C ASN A 60 2.44 9.07 4.36
N ILE A 61 2.44 8.41 3.21
CA ILE A 61 1.42 8.60 2.18
C ILE A 61 0.04 8.16 2.70
N LEU A 62 -0.04 6.98 3.32
CA LEU A 62 -1.29 6.43 3.87
C LEU A 62 -1.84 7.33 5.00
N HIS A 63 -0.99 7.80 5.90
CA HIS A 63 -1.39 8.66 7.03
C HIS A 63 -1.81 10.08 6.61
N ASN A 64 -1.34 10.57 5.46
CA ASN A 64 -1.71 11.89 4.94
C ASN A 64 -2.96 11.88 4.05
N LEU A 65 -3.61 10.72 3.90
CA LEU A 65 -4.82 10.59 3.11
C LEU A 65 -6.00 11.32 3.78
N GLN A 66 -6.73 12.14 3.02
CA GLN A 66 -7.86 12.94 3.51
C GLN A 66 -9.21 12.37 3.06
N ALA A 67 -9.37 11.05 3.13
CA ALA A 67 -10.60 10.35 2.77
C ALA A 67 -10.74 9.03 3.55
N ASP A 68 -11.98 8.56 3.69
CA ASP A 68 -12.26 7.25 4.31
C ASP A 68 -11.77 6.12 3.42
N VAL A 69 -11.03 5.16 3.97
CA VAL A 69 -10.60 3.99 3.19
C VAL A 69 -11.73 2.97 3.15
N VAL A 70 -12.35 2.78 1.99
CA VAL A 70 -13.49 1.86 1.86
C VAL A 70 -13.05 0.40 1.71
N ALA A 71 -11.86 0.18 1.17
CA ALA A 71 -11.29 -1.13 0.89
C ALA A 71 -9.79 -1.00 0.55
N ALA A 72 -9.04 -2.08 0.75
CA ALA A 72 -7.65 -2.13 0.35
C ALA A 72 -7.21 -3.52 -0.15
N ASP A 73 -6.15 -3.57 -0.94
CA ASP A 73 -5.40 -4.79 -1.23
C ASP A 73 -3.88 -4.57 -1.17
N VAL A 74 -3.16 -5.68 -0.94
CA VAL A 74 -1.70 -5.75 -1.07
C VAL A 74 -1.39 -6.76 -2.17
N VAL A 75 -0.65 -6.34 -3.19
CA VAL A 75 -0.42 -7.10 -4.43
C VAL A 75 1.08 -7.29 -4.71
N GLU A 76 1.42 -8.18 -5.66
CA GLU A 76 2.79 -8.53 -6.11
C GLU A 76 3.74 -9.20 -5.11
N PHE A 77 3.24 -9.62 -3.95
CA PHE A 77 4.02 -10.50 -3.08
C PHE A 77 4.28 -11.86 -3.77
N ASN A 78 5.57 -12.21 -3.90
CA ASN A 78 6.05 -13.48 -4.43
C ASN A 78 6.79 -14.29 -3.35
N PRO A 79 6.14 -15.30 -2.74
CA PRO A 79 6.74 -16.12 -1.68
C PRO A 79 7.99 -16.90 -2.10
N GLN A 80 8.12 -17.21 -3.40
CA GLN A 80 9.26 -17.98 -3.90
C GLN A 80 10.55 -17.15 -3.98
N ARG A 81 10.41 -15.82 -3.94
CA ARG A 81 11.52 -14.86 -4.05
C ARG A 81 11.80 -14.13 -2.74
N ASP A 82 11.00 -14.40 -1.72
CA ASP A 82 11.20 -13.81 -0.41
C ASP A 82 12.41 -14.41 0.30
N THR A 83 12.89 -13.73 1.34
CA THR A 83 13.98 -14.23 2.16
C THR A 83 13.53 -15.42 3.00
N VAL A 84 14.49 -16.20 3.51
CA VAL A 84 14.22 -17.38 4.35
C VAL A 84 13.42 -17.03 5.62
N ASP A 85 13.62 -15.83 6.15
CA ASP A 85 12.90 -15.27 7.29
C ASP A 85 11.58 -14.58 6.93
N GLY A 86 11.20 -14.52 5.64
CA GLY A 86 9.92 -13.99 5.19
C GLY A 86 9.81 -12.47 5.31
N MET A 87 10.86 -11.74 4.96
CA MET A 87 10.94 -10.29 5.11
C MET A 87 9.78 -9.55 4.42
N THR A 88 9.52 -9.89 3.16
CA THR A 88 8.46 -9.27 2.36
C THR A 88 7.09 -9.68 2.85
N ALA A 89 6.95 -10.94 3.30
CA ALA A 89 5.73 -11.41 3.93
C ALA A 89 5.37 -10.59 5.18
N MET A 90 6.34 -10.26 6.04
CA MET A 90 6.12 -9.41 7.21
C MET A 90 5.74 -7.98 6.81
N VAL A 91 6.38 -7.42 5.80
CA VAL A 91 6.05 -6.08 5.26
C VAL A 91 4.63 -6.05 4.69
N ALA A 92 4.29 -7.01 3.84
CA ALA A 92 2.95 -7.15 3.25
C ALA A 92 1.88 -7.35 4.34
N ALA A 93 2.16 -8.19 5.35
CA ALA A 93 1.27 -8.38 6.48
C ALA A 93 1.07 -7.10 7.29
N LYS A 94 2.10 -6.27 7.43
CA LYS A 94 1.99 -4.98 8.11
C LYS A 94 1.21 -3.95 7.29
N LEU A 95 1.37 -3.92 5.97
CA LEU A 95 0.56 -3.08 5.07
C LEU A 95 -0.91 -3.51 5.03
N TRP A 96 -1.17 -4.80 5.23
CA TRP A 96 -2.52 -5.35 5.33
C TRP A 96 -3.23 -5.03 6.66
N ASP A 97 -2.46 -4.69 7.71
CA ASP A 97 -2.99 -4.39 9.03
C ASP A 97 -3.97 -3.20 8.96
N PRO A 98 -5.25 -3.37 9.33
CA PRO A 98 -6.20 -2.27 9.36
C PRO A 98 -5.72 -1.07 10.16
N HIS A 99 -4.95 -1.27 11.23
CA HIS A 99 -4.47 -0.15 12.04
C HIS A 99 -3.39 0.67 11.32
N VAL A 100 -2.81 0.15 10.23
CA VAL A 100 -1.85 0.87 9.37
C VAL A 100 -2.59 1.63 8.26
N VAL A 101 -3.67 1.05 7.74
CA VAL A 101 -4.43 1.65 6.62
C VAL A 101 -5.54 2.59 7.11
N VAL A 102 -6.03 2.43 8.35
CA VAL A 102 -7.29 3.00 8.85
C VAL A 102 -7.11 3.97 10.02
N GLU A 103 -5.93 4.58 10.23
CA GLU A 103 -5.86 5.72 11.16
C GLU A 103 -6.83 6.86 10.78
N THR A 104 -7.41 6.83 9.58
CA THR A 104 -8.51 7.67 9.10
C THR A 104 -9.91 7.03 9.34
N GLN A 105 -10.53 7.36 10.48
CA GLN A 105 -11.99 7.42 10.79
C GLN A 105 -13.01 6.41 10.18
N THR A 106 -12.62 5.22 9.73
CA THR A 106 -13.56 4.24 9.15
C THR A 106 -13.96 3.16 10.17
N ASP A 107 -15.21 2.70 10.14
CA ASP A 107 -15.69 1.56 10.95
C ASP A 107 -14.87 0.29 10.64
N GLU A 108 -14.05 -0.14 11.60
CA GLU A 108 -13.18 -1.32 11.50
C GLU A 108 -13.91 -2.59 11.04
N ARG A 109 -15.19 -2.77 11.40
CA ARG A 109 -15.96 -3.97 11.04
C ARG A 109 -16.28 -4.01 9.56
N GLN A 110 -16.52 -2.86 8.94
CA GLN A 110 -16.81 -2.76 7.52
C GLN A 110 -15.53 -2.92 6.70
N PHE A 111 -14.42 -2.35 7.17
CA PHE A 111 -13.12 -2.44 6.51
C PHE A 111 -12.56 -3.87 6.48
N ARG A 112 -12.62 -4.62 7.59
CA ARG A 112 -12.11 -6.02 7.64
C ARG A 112 -12.75 -6.96 6.60
N ARG A 113 -13.96 -6.63 6.11
CA ARG A 113 -14.66 -7.42 5.08
C ARG A 113 -14.29 -7.03 3.65
N SER A 114 -13.65 -5.88 3.47
CA SER A 114 -13.34 -5.31 2.16
C SER A 114 -11.87 -5.41 1.77
N ILE A 115 -11.01 -5.94 2.65
CA ILE A 115 -9.61 -6.20 2.33
C ILE A 115 -9.50 -7.51 1.53
N ILE A 116 -8.93 -7.46 0.32
CA ILE A 116 -8.83 -8.61 -0.59
C ILE A 116 -7.37 -8.92 -0.91
N TYR A 117 -6.90 -10.14 -0.62
CA TYR A 117 -5.56 -10.57 -1.04
C TYR A 117 -5.70 -11.16 -2.44
N ARG A 118 -4.98 -10.59 -3.41
CA ARG A 118 -5.05 -11.02 -4.80
C ARG A 118 -3.69 -11.56 -5.25
N ARG A 119 -3.63 -12.86 -5.52
CA ARG A 119 -2.54 -13.44 -6.32
C ARG A 119 -2.80 -13.10 -7.79
N LYS A 120 -1.81 -12.54 -8.48
CA LYS A 120 -1.80 -12.50 -9.95
C LYS A 120 -1.58 -13.90 -10.51
#